data_AF-A0ABD0PWI5-F1
#
_entry.id   AF-A0ABD0PWI5-F1
#
_cell.length_a   1.000
_cell.length_b   1.000
_cell.length_c   1.000
_cell.angle_alpha   90.00
_cell.angle_beta   90.00
_cell.angle_gamma   90.00
#
_symmetry.space_group_name_H-M   'P 1'
#
loop_
_entity.id
_entity.type
_entity.pdbx_description
1 polymer ?
#
loop_
_entity_poly.entity_id
_entity_poly.type
_entity_poly.pdbx_seq_one_letter_code
_entity_poly.pdbx_strand_id
1 'polypeptide(L)'
;MLEVFNADWGGDGYGTIQRVRLSPSETMLAVTVKKDHHEETKCVLVHLGGVILPQKSSLILDNVHSFEWATDDVLFYSTQETLQCLRVFRLHLSDSGVQTTLVYEEKDPEFFVEVSRSRDQRLVTINCSSKISSEVWFVDSKTPLSFPTLIQSRQPGLLYYVEHSDNYLFILANTGANQEYQLLRASLASPSMPHWVSLFSAVPGTVIKDMELLQDHCVFTVKDSQCQLHIQTLTTQEPYQLNTHQ
;
A
#
# COMPACT_ATOMS: atom_id res chain seq x y z
N MET A 1 -9.49 29.99 -18.48
CA MET A 1 -10.76 29.61 -17.82
C MET A 1 -10.43 28.44 -16.91
N LEU A 2 -10.42 28.64 -15.60
CA LEU A 2 -10.23 27.54 -14.63
C LEU A 2 -11.54 26.76 -14.59
N GLU A 3 -11.57 25.57 -15.18
CA GLU A 3 -12.68 24.64 -14.96
C GLU A 3 -12.51 24.05 -13.56
N VAL A 4 -13.40 24.43 -12.65
CA VAL A 4 -13.54 23.79 -11.34
C VAL A 4 -14.21 22.44 -11.61
N PHE A 5 -13.52 21.36 -11.29
CA PHE A 5 -14.08 20.02 -11.35
C PHE A 5 -15.05 19.86 -10.18
N ASN A 6 -16.35 20.08 -10.42
CA ASN A 6 -17.38 19.68 -9.48
C ASN A 6 -17.61 18.18 -9.69
N ALA A 7 -17.17 17.36 -8.73
CA ALA A 7 -17.85 16.09 -8.52
C ALA A 7 -19.29 16.48 -8.17
N ASP A 8 -20.22 16.32 -9.10
CA ASP A 8 -21.58 16.85 -8.96
C ASP A 8 -22.31 16.01 -7.91
N TRP A 9 -22.29 16.48 -6.67
CA TRP A 9 -22.74 15.73 -5.50
C TRP A 9 -24.22 15.97 -5.15
N GLY A 10 -24.92 16.83 -5.89
CA GLY A 10 -26.28 17.26 -5.55
C GLY A 10 -26.36 18.00 -4.20
N GLY A 11 -26.60 19.30 -4.25
CA GLY A 11 -26.89 20.13 -3.07
C GLY A 11 -25.68 20.83 -2.43
N ASP A 12 -25.99 21.80 -1.56
CA ASP A 12 -25.03 22.62 -0.82
C ASP A 12 -24.27 21.77 0.20
N GLY A 13 -23.05 21.37 -0.10
CA GLY A 13 -22.19 20.65 0.84
C GLY A 13 -20.72 20.77 0.45
N TYR A 14 -19.86 20.91 1.46
CA TYR A 14 -18.42 20.88 1.26
C TYR A 14 -17.93 19.42 1.14
N GLY A 15 -16.88 19.23 0.34
CA GLY A 15 -16.22 17.94 0.18
C GLY A 15 -14.74 18.10 0.46
N THR A 16 -14.14 17.05 1.01
CA THR A 16 -12.71 17.01 1.34
C THR A 16 -11.98 16.07 0.39
N ILE A 17 -10.81 16.49 -0.07
CA ILE A 17 -9.89 15.63 -0.80
C ILE A 17 -9.20 14.73 0.22
N GLN A 18 -9.32 13.42 0.04
CA GLN A 18 -8.78 12.41 0.96
C GLN A 18 -7.44 11.86 0.49
N ARG A 19 -7.31 11.60 -0.81
CA ARG A 19 -6.08 11.03 -1.39
C ARG A 19 -5.92 11.51 -2.82
N VAL A 20 -4.67 11.78 -3.21
CA VAL A 20 -4.25 12.18 -4.56
C VAL A 20 -3.11 11.28 -4.99
N ARG A 21 -3.19 10.70 -6.19
CA ARG A 21 -2.08 9.97 -6.84
C ARG A 21 -1.98 10.32 -8.30
N LEU A 22 -0.74 10.56 -8.74
CA LEU A 22 -0.38 10.59 -10.15
C LEU A 22 0.00 9.19 -10.60
N SER A 23 -0.28 8.89 -11.87
CA SER A 23 0.28 7.71 -12.52
C SER A 23 1.80 7.84 -12.69
N PRO A 24 2.54 6.75 -12.97
CA PRO A 24 4.00 6.78 -13.05
C PRO A 24 4.59 7.84 -14.00
N SER A 25 3.97 8.09 -15.15
CA SER A 25 4.38 9.16 -16.08
C SER A 25 3.61 10.48 -15.89
N GLU A 26 2.82 10.59 -14.82
CA GLU A 26 2.04 11.77 -14.46
C GLU A 26 1.02 12.21 -15.53
N THR A 27 0.59 11.26 -16.36
CA THR A 27 -0.41 11.47 -17.41
C THR A 27 -1.84 11.31 -16.90
N MET A 28 -2.02 10.59 -15.80
CA MET A 28 -3.31 10.41 -15.13
C MET A 28 -3.24 10.87 -13.67
N LEU A 29 -4.34 11.47 -13.21
CA LEU A 29 -4.56 11.87 -11.84
C LEU A 29 -5.75 11.09 -11.29
N ALA A 30 -5.60 10.46 -10.13
CA ALA A 30 -6.69 9.86 -9.38
C ALA A 30 -6.85 10.60 -8.04
N VAL A 31 -8.07 11.02 -7.73
CA VAL A 31 -8.40 11.78 -6.53
C VAL A 31 -9.63 11.20 -5.85
N THR A 32 -9.51 10.80 -4.59
CA THR A 32 -10.67 10.48 -3.78
C THR A 32 -11.20 11.72 -3.07
N VAL A 33 -12.49 11.95 -3.22
CA VAL A 33 -13.27 13.00 -2.57
C VAL A 33 -14.33 12.37 -1.66
N LYS A 34 -14.51 12.95 -0.47
CA LYS A 34 -15.51 12.55 0.53
C LYS A 34 -16.40 13.74 0.85
N LYS A 35 -17.72 13.56 0.82
CA LYS A 35 -18.67 14.59 1.24
C LYS A 35 -18.72 14.63 2.75
N ASP A 36 -18.83 15.84 3.33
CA ASP A 36 -18.95 15.98 4.78
C ASP A 36 -20.14 15.18 5.31
N HIS A 37 -19.94 14.52 6.46
CA HIS A 37 -20.93 13.66 7.13
C HIS A 37 -21.37 12.39 6.39
N HIS A 38 -20.74 12.04 5.27
CA HIS A 38 -20.94 10.77 4.57
C HIS A 38 -19.68 9.92 4.64
N GLU A 39 -19.82 8.61 4.84
CA GLU A 39 -18.68 7.67 4.78
C GLU A 39 -18.33 7.26 3.34
N GLU A 40 -19.27 7.45 2.41
CA GLU A 40 -19.10 7.13 1.00
C GLU A 40 -18.14 8.11 0.32
N THR A 41 -17.25 7.56 -0.48
CA THR A 41 -16.23 8.29 -1.22
C THR A 41 -16.42 8.10 -2.73
N LYS A 42 -15.93 9.06 -3.53
CA LYS A 42 -15.79 8.87 -4.98
C LYS A 42 -14.35 9.09 -5.36
N CYS A 43 -13.79 8.20 -6.18
CA CYS A 43 -12.50 8.42 -6.83
C CYS A 43 -12.74 8.91 -8.24
N VAL A 44 -12.19 10.08 -8.56
CA VAL A 44 -12.26 10.72 -9.87
C VAL A 44 -10.92 10.54 -10.55
N LEU A 45 -10.93 9.96 -11.75
CA LEU A 45 -9.77 9.81 -12.61
C LEU A 45 -9.80 10.88 -13.70
N VAL A 46 -8.69 11.57 -13.90
CA VAL A 46 -8.54 12.70 -14.82
C VAL A 46 -7.26 12.53 -15.64
N HIS A 47 -7.37 12.61 -16.96
CA HIS A 47 -6.20 12.68 -17.84
C HIS A 47 -5.59 14.09 -17.84
N LEU A 48 -4.26 14.19 -17.72
CA LEU A 48 -3.50 15.43 -17.57
C LEU A 48 -2.81 15.91 -18.87
N GLY A 49 -2.80 15.11 -19.95
CA GLY A 49 -2.10 15.44 -21.20
C GLY A 49 -2.96 15.97 -22.37
N GLY A 50 -2.50 17.08 -22.98
CA GLY A 50 -2.77 17.51 -24.37
C GLY A 50 -3.86 18.57 -24.60
N VAL A 51 -3.45 19.79 -24.98
CA VAL A 51 -4.25 20.95 -25.43
C VAL A 51 -5.62 20.60 -26.05
N ILE A 52 -6.70 21.05 -25.39
CA ILE A 52 -8.09 21.15 -25.87
C ILE A 52 -8.73 19.82 -26.28
N LEU A 53 -9.39 19.15 -25.33
CA LEU A 53 -10.58 18.36 -25.63
C LEU A 53 -11.79 19.01 -24.95
N PRO A 54 -12.85 19.38 -25.69
CA PRO A 54 -14.06 19.97 -25.10
C PRO A 54 -14.90 18.99 -24.27
N GLN A 55 -14.46 17.75 -24.04
CA GLN A 55 -15.16 16.75 -23.23
C GLN A 55 -14.14 15.85 -22.52
N LYS A 56 -13.79 16.27 -21.30
CA LYS A 56 -12.84 15.63 -20.40
C LYS A 56 -13.44 14.32 -19.89
N SER A 57 -13.01 13.19 -20.44
CA SER A 57 -13.47 11.85 -20.02
C SER A 57 -12.95 11.55 -18.62
N SER A 58 -13.69 11.99 -17.60
CA SER A 58 -13.46 11.57 -16.22
C SER A 58 -14.20 10.27 -15.96
N LEU A 59 -13.48 9.28 -15.45
CA LEU A 59 -14.11 8.11 -14.85
C LEU A 59 -14.32 8.38 -13.36
N ILE A 60 -15.49 7.98 -12.85
CA ILE A 60 -15.82 8.05 -11.44
C ILE A 60 -16.00 6.63 -10.93
N LEU A 61 -15.30 6.29 -9.85
CA LEU A 61 -15.44 5.04 -9.12
C LEU A 61 -16.08 5.34 -7.77
N ASP A 62 -17.14 4.63 -7.43
CA ASP A 62 -17.82 4.80 -6.15
C ASP A 62 -17.14 3.97 -5.04
N ASN A 63 -17.25 4.47 -3.81
CA ASN A 63 -16.85 3.82 -2.57
C ASN A 63 -15.37 3.43 -2.48
N VAL A 64 -14.47 4.13 -3.17
CA VAL A 64 -13.03 3.83 -3.14
C VAL A 64 -12.38 4.26 -1.83
N HIS A 65 -11.84 3.30 -1.08
CA HIS A 65 -11.13 3.54 0.18
C HIS A 65 -9.64 3.77 -0.02
N SER A 66 -8.98 2.87 -0.75
CA SER A 66 -7.56 2.97 -1.09
C SER A 66 -7.34 2.68 -2.57
N PHE A 67 -6.32 3.29 -3.16
CA PHE A 67 -5.98 3.09 -4.57
C PHE A 67 -4.53 3.43 -4.84
N GLU A 68 -3.91 2.69 -5.78
CA GLU A 68 -2.56 2.95 -6.25
C GLU A 68 -2.39 2.53 -7.72
N TRP A 69 -1.60 3.31 -8.47
CA TRP A 69 -1.26 3.04 -9.87
C TRP A 69 -0.12 2.03 -9.97
N ALA A 70 -0.35 0.94 -10.71
CA ALA A 70 0.70 0.00 -11.12
C ALA A 70 1.43 0.52 -12.38
N THR A 71 0.67 1.00 -13.35
CA THR A 71 1.15 1.60 -14.61
C THR A 71 0.31 2.84 -14.93
N ASP A 72 0.49 3.48 -16.09
CA ASP A 72 -0.33 4.65 -16.49
C ASP A 72 -1.77 4.31 -16.85
N ASP A 73 -2.01 3.05 -17.18
CA ASP A 73 -3.28 2.47 -17.62
C ASP A 73 -3.87 1.47 -16.63
N VAL A 74 -3.16 1.09 -15.55
CA VAL A 74 -3.64 0.11 -14.57
C VAL A 74 -3.63 0.69 -13.15
N LEU A 75 -4.83 0.80 -12.57
CA LEU A 75 -5.08 1.22 -11.19
C LEU A 75 -5.64 0.05 -10.37
N PHE A 76 -5.11 -0.18 -9.18
CA PHE A 76 -5.71 -1.07 -8.19
C PHE A 76 -6.41 -0.24 -7.13
N TYR A 77 -7.58 -0.67 -6.68
CA TYR A 77 -8.34 0.03 -5.65
C TYR A 77 -9.18 -0.91 -4.79
N SER A 78 -9.33 -0.58 -3.51
CA SER A 78 -10.28 -1.23 -2.61
C SER A 78 -11.57 -0.43 -2.47
N THR A 79 -12.68 -1.13 -2.24
CA THR A 79 -13.99 -0.52 -2.01
C THR A 79 -14.47 -0.73 -0.58
N GLN A 80 -15.12 0.28 -0.02
CA GLN A 80 -15.71 0.25 1.32
C GLN A 80 -17.23 0.14 1.27
N GLU A 81 -17.78 -0.92 1.85
CA GLU A 81 -19.22 -1.12 2.03
C GLU A 81 -19.51 -1.24 3.53
N THR A 82 -20.38 -0.41 4.08
CA THR A 82 -20.76 -0.48 5.52
C THR A 82 -19.58 -0.51 6.50
N LEU A 83 -18.53 0.30 6.25
CA LEU A 83 -17.26 0.34 7.00
C LEU A 83 -16.32 -0.86 6.83
N GLN A 84 -16.63 -1.78 5.91
CA GLN A 84 -15.79 -2.93 5.60
C GLN A 84 -15.10 -2.75 4.25
N CYS A 85 -13.79 -2.92 4.21
CA CYS A 85 -13.01 -3.00 2.97
C CYS A 85 -12.59 -4.44 2.75
N LEU A 86 -13.34 -5.17 1.92
CA LEU A 86 -13.13 -6.60 1.70
C LEU A 86 -12.72 -6.94 0.27
N ARG A 87 -12.87 -6.03 -0.69
CA ARG A 87 -12.64 -6.30 -2.11
C ARG A 87 -11.60 -5.37 -2.68
N VAL A 88 -10.76 -5.92 -3.55
CA VAL A 88 -9.83 -5.17 -4.40
C VAL A 88 -10.14 -5.44 -5.86
N PHE A 89 -10.26 -4.35 -6.60
CA PHE A 89 -10.48 -4.35 -8.03
C PHE A 89 -9.24 -3.81 -8.75
N ARG A 90 -9.04 -4.31 -9.97
CA ARG A 90 -8.11 -3.76 -10.95
C ARG A 90 -8.92 -3.07 -12.04
N LEU A 91 -8.65 -1.79 -12.25
CA LEU A 91 -9.12 -1.00 -13.37
C LEU A 91 -8.04 -0.96 -14.45
N HIS A 92 -8.41 -1.30 -15.69
CA HIS A 92 -7.55 -1.21 -16.86
C HIS A 92 -8.16 -0.23 -17.87
N LEU A 93 -7.42 0.83 -18.17
CA LEU A 93 -7.78 1.93 -19.06
C LEU A 93 -7.08 1.72 -20.41
N SER A 94 -7.69 0.94 -21.29
CA SER A 94 -7.12 0.65 -22.61
C SER A 94 -7.82 1.44 -23.71
N ASP A 95 -7.20 1.51 -24.90
CA ASP A 95 -7.85 2.04 -26.12
C ASP A 95 -9.14 1.30 -26.48
N SER A 96 -9.26 0.02 -26.07
CA SER A 96 -10.45 -0.81 -26.29
C SER A 96 -11.58 -0.53 -25.29
N GLY A 97 -11.33 0.30 -24.28
CA GLY A 97 -12.27 0.68 -23.25
C GLY A 97 -11.75 0.46 -21.83
N VAL A 98 -12.65 0.69 -20.88
CA VAL A 98 -12.42 0.56 -19.45
C VAL A 98 -12.89 -0.82 -18.99
N GLN A 99 -12.00 -1.58 -18.35
CA GLN A 99 -12.32 -2.89 -17.77
C GLN A 99 -12.02 -2.91 -16.28
N THR A 100 -13.01 -3.32 -15.48
CA THR A 100 -12.84 -3.56 -14.04
C THR A 100 -12.88 -5.06 -13.75
N THR A 101 -11.91 -5.56 -12.99
CA THR A 101 -11.78 -6.97 -12.60
C THR A 101 -11.62 -7.09 -11.09
N LEU A 102 -12.43 -7.93 -10.43
CA LEU A 102 -12.19 -8.31 -9.02
C LEU A 102 -10.93 -9.18 -8.96
N VAL A 103 -9.91 -8.75 -8.22
CA VAL A 103 -8.62 -9.46 -8.12
C VAL A 103 -8.38 -10.08 -6.75
N TYR A 104 -9.09 -9.62 -5.72
CA TYR A 104 -9.03 -10.17 -4.37
C TYR A 104 -10.34 -9.91 -3.63
N GLU A 105 -10.79 -10.89 -2.84
CA GLU A 105 -11.94 -10.79 -1.94
C GLU A 105 -11.61 -11.48 -0.61
N GLU A 106 -11.72 -10.73 0.47
CA GLU A 106 -11.70 -11.21 1.85
C GLU A 106 -13.10 -11.64 2.27
N LYS A 107 -13.20 -12.79 2.92
CA LYS A 107 -14.48 -13.38 3.35
C LYS A 107 -14.73 -13.18 4.84
N ASP A 108 -13.68 -12.91 5.60
CA ASP A 108 -13.74 -12.67 7.03
C ASP A 108 -13.93 -11.18 7.32
N PRO A 109 -15.08 -10.75 7.88
CA PRO A 109 -15.37 -9.36 8.16
C PRO A 109 -14.52 -8.76 9.29
N GLU A 110 -13.74 -9.56 10.03
CA GLU A 110 -12.77 -9.05 11.02
C GLU A 110 -11.51 -8.46 10.36
N PHE A 111 -11.31 -8.74 9.08
CA PHE A 111 -10.19 -8.24 8.30
C PHE A 111 -10.57 -7.01 7.50
N PHE A 112 -9.55 -6.19 7.25
CA PHE A 112 -9.63 -4.98 6.47
C PHE A 112 -8.56 -5.01 5.39
N VAL A 113 -8.96 -4.68 4.16
CA VAL A 113 -8.14 -4.80 2.96
C VAL A 113 -7.84 -3.43 2.37
N GLU A 114 -6.56 -3.14 2.22
CA GLU A 114 -6.07 -1.91 1.60
C GLU A 114 -5.04 -2.20 0.50
N VAL A 115 -5.01 -1.32 -0.49
CA VAL A 115 -4.01 -1.30 -1.54
C VAL A 115 -2.93 -0.29 -1.17
N SER A 116 -1.68 -0.65 -1.34
CA SER A 116 -0.53 0.25 -1.21
C SER A 116 0.47 -0.01 -2.33
N ARG A 117 1.45 0.88 -2.48
CA ARG A 117 2.51 0.76 -3.48
C ARG A 117 3.85 0.86 -2.78
N SER A 118 4.77 -0.03 -3.13
CA SER A 118 6.14 0.02 -2.62
C SER A 118 6.79 1.35 -2.97
N ARG A 119 7.74 1.77 -2.14
CA ARG A 119 8.43 3.06 -2.33
C ARG A 119 9.21 3.15 -3.64
N ASP A 120 9.75 2.03 -4.10
CA ASP A 120 10.40 1.91 -5.42
C ASP A 120 9.40 1.78 -6.59
N GLN A 121 8.09 1.89 -6.32
CA GLN A 121 6.98 1.87 -7.26
C GLN A 121 6.80 0.56 -8.04
N ARG A 122 7.58 -0.47 -7.72
CA ARG A 122 7.58 -1.72 -8.47
C ARG A 122 6.45 -2.65 -8.07
N LEU A 123 6.03 -2.65 -6.80
CA LEU A 123 4.97 -3.53 -6.33
C LEU A 123 3.75 -2.74 -5.93
N VAL A 124 2.58 -3.21 -6.34
CA VAL A 124 1.32 -2.90 -5.68
C VAL A 124 1.02 -4.02 -4.70
N THR A 125 0.80 -3.69 -3.43
CA THR A 125 0.47 -4.65 -2.37
C THR A 125 -1.01 -4.59 -2.02
N ILE A 126 -1.59 -5.76 -1.77
CA ILE A 126 -2.91 -5.93 -1.18
C ILE A 126 -2.67 -6.41 0.25
N ASN A 127 -2.94 -5.53 1.21
CA ASN A 127 -2.66 -5.73 2.62
C ASN A 127 -3.99 -6.06 3.31
N CYS A 128 -4.13 -7.33 3.70
CA CYS A 128 -5.26 -7.81 4.47
C CYS A 128 -4.81 -7.92 5.94
N SER A 129 -5.49 -7.22 6.84
CA SER A 129 -5.10 -7.22 8.26
C SER A 129 -6.28 -7.16 9.21
N SER A 130 -6.14 -7.82 10.35
CA SER A 130 -6.97 -7.67 11.53
C SER A 130 -6.10 -7.20 12.71
N LYS A 131 -6.68 -7.11 13.91
CA LYS A 131 -5.92 -6.73 15.12
C LYS A 131 -4.80 -7.71 15.49
N ILE A 132 -4.85 -8.95 14.99
CA ILE A 132 -3.96 -10.04 15.43
C ILE A 132 -3.37 -10.85 14.28
N SER A 133 -3.66 -10.51 13.03
CA SER A 133 -3.17 -11.27 11.89
C SER A 133 -3.03 -10.41 10.64
N SER A 134 -1.99 -10.66 9.86
CA SER A 134 -1.72 -10.00 8.58
C SER A 134 -1.57 -11.03 7.46
N GLU A 135 -1.91 -10.63 6.24
CA GLU A 135 -1.67 -11.34 5.00
C GLU A 135 -1.44 -10.33 3.89
N VAL A 136 -0.32 -10.44 3.18
CA VAL A 136 0.07 -9.51 2.12
C VAL A 136 0.20 -10.29 0.81
N TRP A 137 -0.45 -9.76 -0.21
CA TRP A 137 -0.30 -10.18 -1.59
C TRP A 137 0.36 -9.05 -2.38
N PHE A 138 1.02 -9.37 -3.49
CA PHE A 138 1.62 -8.36 -4.37
C PHE A 138 1.32 -8.61 -5.85
N VAL A 139 1.36 -7.53 -6.62
CA VAL A 139 1.39 -7.53 -8.08
C VAL A 139 2.62 -6.74 -8.52
N ASP A 140 3.47 -7.31 -9.38
CA ASP A 140 4.59 -6.58 -9.98
C ASP A 140 4.03 -5.66 -11.08
N SER A 141 4.33 -4.36 -10.99
CA SER A 141 3.97 -3.34 -11.96
C SER A 141 4.49 -3.61 -13.37
N LYS A 142 5.50 -4.49 -13.53
CA LYS A 142 5.95 -4.99 -14.85
C LYS A 142 4.97 -5.97 -15.49
N THR A 143 4.11 -6.60 -14.70
CA THR A 143 3.06 -7.52 -15.15
C THR A 143 1.75 -7.21 -14.44
N PRO A 144 1.20 -5.99 -14.62
CA PRO A 144 0.11 -5.47 -13.80
C PRO A 144 -1.24 -6.19 -14.03
N LEU A 145 -1.33 -6.96 -15.11
CA LEU A 145 -2.51 -7.77 -15.44
C LEU A 145 -2.45 -9.20 -14.87
N SER A 146 -1.33 -9.60 -14.26
CA SER A 146 -1.22 -10.88 -13.55
C SER A 146 -2.11 -10.91 -12.30
N PHE A 147 -2.42 -12.11 -11.81
CA PHE A 147 -3.08 -12.28 -10.53
C PHE A 147 -2.12 -11.96 -9.36
N PRO A 148 -2.64 -11.48 -8.21
CA PRO A 148 -1.83 -11.26 -7.02
C PRO A 148 -1.11 -12.53 -6.56
N THR A 149 0.15 -12.37 -6.16
CA THR A 149 0.99 -13.43 -5.60
C THR A 149 1.10 -13.26 -4.09
N LEU A 150 0.89 -14.34 -3.33
CA LEU A 150 0.96 -14.33 -1.88
C LEU A 150 2.41 -14.20 -1.39
N ILE A 151 2.64 -13.34 -0.40
CA ILE A 151 3.92 -13.25 0.33
C ILE A 151 3.96 -14.33 1.42
N GLN A 152 3.05 -14.22 2.38
CA GLN A 152 2.98 -15.13 3.51
C GLN A 152 1.51 -15.32 3.94
N SER A 153 1.05 -16.56 3.96
CA SER A 153 -0.30 -16.89 4.45
C SER A 153 -0.48 -16.43 5.90
N ARG A 154 -1.68 -15.95 6.23
CA ARG A 154 -2.00 -15.54 7.60
C ARG A 154 -1.73 -16.65 8.62
N GLN A 155 -1.22 -16.24 9.78
CA GLN A 155 -1.06 -17.09 10.95
C GLN A 155 -1.65 -16.38 12.17
N PRO A 156 -2.31 -17.09 13.10
CA PRO A 156 -2.80 -16.49 14.34
C PRO A 156 -1.67 -15.81 15.11
N GLY A 157 -1.83 -14.52 15.40
CA GLY A 157 -0.85 -13.72 16.14
C GLY A 157 0.31 -13.18 15.29
N LEU A 158 0.39 -13.47 14.00
CA LEU A 158 1.43 -12.93 13.12
C LEU A 158 0.97 -11.60 12.50
N LEU A 159 1.61 -10.52 12.93
CA LEU A 159 1.47 -9.19 12.34
C LEU A 159 2.73 -8.87 11.56
N TYR A 160 2.55 -8.46 10.31
CA TYR A 160 3.68 -8.04 9.48
C TYR A 160 3.29 -7.01 8.42
N TYR A 161 4.27 -6.20 8.07
CA TYR A 161 4.21 -5.19 7.02
C TYR A 161 5.37 -5.40 6.03
N VAL A 162 5.16 -5.07 4.76
CA VAL A 162 6.11 -5.32 3.68
C VAL A 162 6.37 -4.06 2.86
N GLU A 163 7.65 -3.75 2.69
CA GLU A 163 8.16 -2.86 1.66
C GLU A 163 9.03 -3.62 0.67
N HIS A 164 9.32 -3.02 -0.47
CA HIS A 164 10.14 -3.64 -1.51
C HIS A 164 11.19 -2.67 -2.04
N SER A 165 12.41 -3.21 -2.22
CA SER A 165 13.48 -2.55 -2.96
C SER A 165 14.44 -3.60 -3.52
N ASP A 166 14.87 -3.41 -4.77
CA ASP A 166 15.89 -4.21 -5.46
C ASP A 166 15.70 -5.75 -5.39
N ASN A 167 14.48 -6.23 -5.68
CA ASN A 167 14.10 -7.66 -5.61
C ASN A 167 14.14 -8.27 -4.21
N TYR A 168 14.27 -7.44 -3.17
CA TYR A 168 14.14 -7.85 -1.78
C TYR A 168 12.89 -7.23 -1.15
N LEU A 169 12.27 -8.02 -0.29
CA LEU A 169 11.23 -7.57 0.61
C LEU A 169 11.88 -7.18 1.94
N PHE A 170 11.55 -5.98 2.43
CA PHE A 170 11.89 -5.52 3.78
C PHE A 170 10.63 -5.67 4.63
N ILE A 171 10.73 -6.44 5.70
CA ILE A 171 9.57 -6.96 6.42
C ILE A 171 9.70 -6.58 7.88
N LEU A 172 8.72 -5.84 8.39
CA LEU A 172 8.58 -5.58 9.81
C LEU A 172 7.57 -6.58 10.36
N ALA A 173 8.01 -7.57 11.16
CA ALA A 173 7.12 -8.62 11.67
C ALA A 173 7.36 -8.93 13.14
N ASN A 174 6.30 -9.29 13.86
CA ASN A 174 6.33 -9.62 15.29
C ASN A 174 6.84 -11.06 15.59
N THR A 175 7.90 -11.48 14.91
CA THR A 175 8.49 -12.83 15.00
C THR A 175 9.55 -12.96 16.09
N GLY A 176 9.88 -11.88 16.79
CA GLY A 176 10.89 -11.85 17.83
C GLY A 176 10.45 -12.52 19.13
N ALA A 177 11.35 -12.51 20.12
CA ALA A 177 11.03 -12.95 21.46
C ALA A 177 9.83 -12.16 22.02
N ASN A 178 8.89 -12.84 22.67
CA ASN A 178 7.65 -12.24 23.20
C ASN A 178 6.78 -11.52 22.15
N GLN A 179 6.84 -11.93 20.88
CA GLN A 179 6.14 -11.25 19.77
C GLN A 179 6.59 -9.79 19.57
N GLU A 180 7.85 -9.49 19.89
CA GLU A 180 8.42 -8.19 19.54
C GLU A 180 8.73 -8.12 18.04
N TYR A 181 8.62 -6.91 17.49
CA TYR A 181 8.92 -6.66 16.08
C TYR A 181 10.42 -6.83 15.79
N GLN A 182 10.70 -7.51 14.69
CA GLN A 182 12.00 -7.61 14.05
C GLN A 182 11.93 -6.98 12.66
N LEU A 183 13.06 -6.46 12.22
CA LEU A 183 13.25 -6.12 10.82
C LEU A 183 13.91 -7.29 10.11
N LEU A 184 13.26 -7.76 9.06
CA LEU A 184 13.61 -8.96 8.31
C LEU A 184 13.74 -8.63 6.82
N ARG A 185 14.38 -9.54 6.09
CA ARG A 185 14.52 -9.47 4.64
C ARG A 185 14.25 -10.83 4.00
N ALA A 186 13.59 -10.81 2.85
CA ALA A 186 13.38 -12.00 2.03
C ALA A 186 13.60 -11.66 0.55
N SER A 187 13.93 -12.66 -0.26
CA SER A 187 13.93 -12.48 -1.72
C SER A 187 12.50 -12.39 -2.23
N LEU A 188 12.22 -11.53 -3.20
CA LEU A 188 10.92 -11.48 -3.88
C LEU A 188 10.56 -12.84 -4.53
N ALA A 189 11.58 -13.61 -4.95
CA ALA A 189 11.40 -14.95 -5.53
C ALA A 189 11.07 -16.03 -4.48
N SER A 190 11.27 -15.75 -3.19
CA SER A 190 10.98 -16.68 -2.09
C SER A 190 10.46 -15.88 -0.90
N PRO A 191 9.24 -15.34 -1.00
CA PRO A 191 8.75 -14.27 -0.12
C PRO A 191 8.20 -14.78 1.23
N SER A 192 8.05 -16.10 1.40
CA SER A 192 7.43 -16.68 2.59
C SER A 192 8.35 -16.72 3.81
N MET A 193 7.75 -16.77 4.99
CA MET A 193 8.39 -16.68 6.30
C MET A 193 9.59 -17.63 6.52
N PRO A 194 9.61 -18.87 6.00
CA PRO A 194 10.80 -19.73 6.10
C PRO A 194 12.08 -19.14 5.48
N HIS A 195 11.96 -18.15 4.59
CA HIS A 195 13.08 -17.47 3.94
C HIS A 195 13.38 -16.09 4.51
N TRP A 196 12.67 -15.67 5.57
CA TRP A 196 12.89 -14.38 6.21
C TRP A 196 14.17 -14.42 7.06
N VAL A 197 15.10 -13.53 6.76
CA VAL A 197 16.37 -13.38 7.47
C VAL A 197 16.33 -12.10 8.29
N SER A 198 16.62 -12.18 9.60
CA SER A 198 16.64 -10.99 10.46
C SER A 198 17.81 -10.07 10.06
N LEU A 199 17.48 -8.80 9.80
CA LEU A 199 18.45 -7.71 9.64
C LEU A 199 18.69 -7.01 10.97
N PHE A 200 17.63 -6.85 11.77
CA PHE A 200 17.71 -6.25 13.09
C PHE A 200 16.71 -6.91 14.04
N SER A 201 17.17 -7.20 15.25
CA SER A 201 16.37 -7.70 16.36
C SER A 201 16.57 -6.81 17.56
N ALA A 202 15.47 -6.34 18.15
CA ALA A 202 15.52 -5.53 19.34
C ALA A 202 16.12 -6.33 20.52
N VAL A 203 16.96 -5.69 21.32
CA VAL A 203 17.45 -6.26 22.59
C VAL A 203 16.38 -6.10 23.68
N PRO A 204 16.40 -6.90 24.76
CA PRO A 204 15.43 -6.77 25.84
C PRO A 204 15.31 -5.34 26.36
N GLY A 205 14.07 -4.83 26.45
CA GLY A 205 13.78 -3.45 26.83
C GLY A 205 13.75 -2.46 25.67
N THR A 206 14.07 -2.88 24.44
CA THR A 206 13.89 -2.07 23.23
C THR A 206 12.78 -2.66 22.36
N VAL A 207 12.04 -1.81 21.65
CA VAL A 207 10.94 -2.23 20.77
C VAL A 207 10.95 -1.43 19.47
N ILE A 208 10.86 -2.10 18.32
CA ILE A 208 10.68 -1.41 17.04
C ILE A 208 9.23 -0.91 16.97
N LYS A 209 9.05 0.34 16.54
CA LYS A 209 7.74 0.98 16.44
C LYS A 209 7.26 1.14 15.01
N ASP A 210 8.18 1.44 14.09
CA ASP A 210 7.83 1.67 12.70
C ASP A 210 9.06 1.52 11.80
N MET A 211 8.83 1.37 10.50
CA MET A 211 9.82 1.23 9.45
C MET A 211 9.39 1.99 8.19
N GLU A 212 10.31 2.73 7.58
CA GLU A 212 10.15 3.34 6.28
C GLU A 212 11.34 2.99 5.37
N LEU A 213 11.05 2.69 4.11
CA LEU A 213 12.07 2.41 3.11
C LEU A 213 12.32 3.65 2.24
N LEU A 214 13.57 4.09 2.21
CA LEU A 214 14.11 5.08 1.29
C LEU A 214 14.88 4.35 0.17
N GLN A 215 15.39 5.11 -0.79
CA GLN A 215 16.04 4.54 -1.97
C GLN A 215 17.20 3.59 -1.62
N ASP A 216 18.06 4.01 -0.70
CA ASP A 216 19.28 3.32 -0.29
C ASP A 216 19.32 2.97 1.21
N HIS A 217 18.32 3.39 1.99
CA HIS A 217 18.26 3.17 3.42
C HIS A 217 16.89 2.65 3.87
N CYS A 218 16.88 1.75 4.84
CA CYS A 218 15.72 1.47 5.67
C CYS A 218 15.87 2.23 6.98
N VAL A 219 14.91 3.11 7.28
CA VAL A 219 14.84 3.91 8.49
C VAL A 219 13.80 3.29 9.41
N PHE A 220 14.13 3.08 10.68
CA PHE A 220 13.19 2.50 11.63
C PHE A 220 13.31 3.17 12.99
N THR A 221 12.18 3.26 13.68
CA THR A 221 12.11 3.90 15.00
C THR A 221 12.11 2.84 16.08
N VAL A 222 12.97 3.00 17.08
CA VAL A 222 13.07 2.10 18.23
C VAL A 222 12.76 2.89 19.50
N LYS A 223 11.90 2.33 20.37
CA LYS A 223 11.70 2.85 21.72
C LYS A 223 12.54 2.07 22.72
N ASP A 224 13.33 2.75 23.54
CA ASP A 224 14.13 2.11 24.59
C ASP A 224 13.36 1.90 25.90
N SER A 225 14.06 1.34 26.89
CA SER A 225 13.51 1.02 28.22
C SER A 225 13.19 2.27 29.04
N GLN A 226 13.75 3.43 28.67
CA GLN A 226 13.51 4.74 29.26
C GLN A 226 12.36 5.49 28.54
N CYS A 227 11.66 4.82 27.62
CA CYS A 227 10.61 5.37 26.77
C CYS A 227 11.09 6.49 25.82
N GLN A 228 12.37 6.55 25.49
CA GLN A 228 12.90 7.45 24.47
C GLN A 228 12.79 6.81 23.09
N LEU A 229 12.47 7.61 22.07
CA LEU A 229 12.42 7.18 20.67
C LEU A 229 13.74 7.53 19.99
N HIS A 230 14.29 6.55 19.28
CA HIS A 230 15.53 6.65 18.53
C HIS A 230 15.26 6.30 17.08
N ILE A 231 15.89 7.02 16.16
CA ILE A 231 15.86 6.69 14.73
C ILE A 231 17.13 5.89 14.42
N GLN A 232 16.96 4.72 13.84
CA GLN A 232 18.03 3.88 13.35
C GLN A 232 17.93 3.75 11.83
N THR A 233 19.06 3.49 11.18
CA THR A 233 19.14 3.31 9.74
C THR A 233 20.01 2.12 9.38
N LEU A 234 19.70 1.46 8.29
CA LEU A 234 20.53 0.45 7.65
C LEU A 234 20.51 0.64 6.15
N THR A 235 21.62 0.33 5.48
CA THR A 235 21.71 0.38 4.03
C THR A 235 20.95 -0.79 3.40
N THR A 236 20.22 -0.54 2.31
CA THR A 236 19.47 -1.60 1.61
C THR A 236 20.36 -2.53 0.78
N GLN A 237 21.56 -2.06 0.40
CA GLN A 237 22.46 -2.74 -0.55
C GLN A 237 23.41 -3.76 0.10
N GLU A 238 23.77 -3.63 1.37
CA GLU A 238 24.69 -4.57 2.03
C GLU A 238 23.95 -5.61 2.89
N PRO A 239 24.41 -6.88 2.92
CA PRO A 239 24.05 -7.78 4.00
C PRO A 239 24.71 -7.24 5.28
N TYR A 240 23.93 -6.58 6.14
CA TYR A 240 24.38 -6.08 7.42
C TYR A 240 25.08 -7.19 8.21
N GLN A 241 26.39 -7.03 8.44
CA GLN A 241 27.12 -7.74 9.49
C GLN A 241 26.78 -7.02 10.79
N LEU A 242 26.19 -7.73 11.74
CA LEU A 242 25.95 -7.23 13.09
C LEU A 242 27.28 -6.76 13.70
N ASN A 243 27.55 -5.46 13.68
CA ASN A 243 28.46 -4.86 14.66
C ASN A 243 27.70 -4.83 15.99
N THR A 244 27.67 -5.97 16.66
CA THR A 244 27.56 -5.98 18.11
C THR A 244 28.75 -5.19 18.65
N HIS A 245 28.49 -4.21 19.52
CA HIS A 245 29.42 -3.27 20.17
C HIS A 245 29.46 -1.87 19.55
N GLN A 246 28.62 -0.96 20.08
CA GLN A 246 29.08 0.17 20.89
C GLN A 246 27.97 0.64 21.84
#